data_AF-A0A6I3UWH8-F1
#
_entry.id   AF-A0A6I3UWH8-F1
#
_cell.length_a   1.000
_cell.length_b   1.000
_cell.length_c   1.000
_cell.angle_alpha   90.00
_cell.angle_beta   90.00
_cell.angle_gamma   90.00
#
_symmetry.space_group_name_H-M   'P 1'
#
loop_
_entity.id
_entity.type
_entity.pdbx_description
1 polymer ?
#
loop_
_entity_poly.entity_id
_entity_poly.type
_entity_poly.pdbx_seq_one_letter_code
_entity_poly.pdbx_strand_id
1 'polypeptide(L)'
;IFHRIRLLTGSSLDSASLIDQCFKTKEPIMIINGNKLQTLDEQSEYKGLKNLLLTIAHLYRNSKAHKLKYYNPDSVHDALTALTLMSLAHNLLDNCTNTRRLD
;
A
#
# COMPACT_ATOMS: atom_id res chain seq x y z
N ILE A 1 4.38 -6.70 -0.99
CA ILE A 1 3.64 -5.54 -0.41
C ILE A 1 2.94 -5.85 0.92
N PHE A 2 1.83 -6.60 0.98
CA PHE A 2 1.04 -6.75 2.22
C PHE A 2 1.82 -7.29 3.42
N HIS A 3 2.61 -8.34 3.21
CA HIS A 3 3.48 -8.90 4.24
C HIS A 3 4.44 -7.84 4.82
N ARG A 4 5.00 -6.99 3.96
CA ARG A 4 5.88 -5.90 4.37
C ARG A 4 5.15 -4.87 5.24
N ILE A 5 3.93 -4.48 4.86
CA ILE A 5 3.11 -3.57 5.67
C ILE A 5 2.82 -4.19 7.05
N ARG A 6 2.54 -5.50 7.13
CA ARG A 6 2.36 -6.20 8.41
C ARG A 6 3.62 -6.18 9.27
N LEU A 7 4.79 -6.45 8.69
CA LEU A 7 6.06 -6.38 9.42
C LEU A 7 6.35 -4.96 9.95
N LEU A 8 6.03 -3.93 9.17
CA LEU A 8 6.25 -2.55 9.55
C LEU A 8 5.27 -2.08 10.63
N THR A 9 4.02 -2.56 10.62
CA THR A 9 2.94 -2.04 11.48
C THR A 9 2.53 -2.94 12.64
N GLY A 10 2.92 -4.21 12.62
CA GLY A 10 2.48 -5.23 13.58
C GLY A 10 1.02 -5.66 13.42
N SER A 11 0.32 -5.23 12.35
CA SER A 11 -1.10 -5.53 12.14
C SER A 11 -1.32 -6.92 11.53
N SER A 12 -2.31 -7.65 12.05
CA SER A 12 -2.73 -8.98 11.57
C SER A 12 -3.86 -8.92 10.53
N LEU A 13 -4.33 -7.72 10.17
CA LEU A 13 -5.48 -7.54 9.30
C LEU A 13 -5.25 -7.99 7.85
N ASP A 14 -6.37 -8.26 7.17
CA ASP A 14 -6.43 -8.63 5.77
C ASP A 14 -6.31 -7.44 4.80
N SER A 15 -5.62 -7.67 3.69
CA SER A 15 -5.23 -6.74 2.62
C SER A 15 -5.81 -5.32 2.63
N ALA A 16 -7.06 -5.12 2.19
CA ALA A 16 -7.64 -3.78 2.09
C ALA A 16 -7.83 -3.15 3.47
N SER A 17 -8.37 -3.91 4.44
CA SER A 17 -8.52 -3.48 5.83
C SER A 17 -7.18 -3.16 6.50
N LEU A 18 -6.11 -3.89 6.16
CA LEU A 18 -4.75 -3.60 6.61
C LEU A 18 -4.32 -2.21 6.13
N ILE A 19 -4.48 -1.91 4.84
CA ILE A 19 -4.11 -0.61 4.27
C ILE A 19 -4.97 0.50 4.90
N ASP A 20 -6.28 0.31 5.00
CA ASP A 20 -7.19 1.28 5.59
C ASP A 20 -6.85 1.62 7.03
N GLN A 21 -6.48 0.62 7.84
CA GLN A 21 -6.06 0.84 9.21
C GLN A 21 -4.69 1.51 9.30
N CYS A 22 -3.73 1.10 8.49
CA CYS A 22 -2.36 1.61 8.58
C CYS A 22 -2.26 3.06 8.08
N PHE A 23 -3.07 3.41 7.07
CA PHE A 23 -3.03 4.71 6.41
C PHE A 23 -4.23 5.62 6.76
N LYS A 24 -4.67 5.63 8.02
CA LYS A 24 -5.73 6.55 8.48
C LYS A 24 -5.20 7.97 8.63
N THR A 25 -5.87 8.97 8.06
CA THR A 25 -5.46 10.38 8.18
C THR A 25 -5.56 10.92 9.62
N LYS A 26 -6.53 10.44 10.41
CA LYS A 26 -6.70 10.90 11.81
C LYS A 26 -5.70 10.28 12.79
N GLU A 27 -5.35 9.01 12.59
CA GLU A 27 -4.45 8.24 13.45
C GLU A 27 -3.57 7.33 12.58
N PRO A 28 -2.59 7.90 11.87
CA PRO A 28 -1.74 7.15 10.96
C PRO A 28 -0.80 6.23 11.74
N ILE A 29 -0.73 4.94 11.35
CA ILE A 29 0.28 4.01 11.87
C ILE A 29 1.55 4.11 11.01
N MET A 30 1.39 4.40 9.72
CA MET A 30 2.47 4.65 8.78
C MET A 30 2.38 6.09 8.28
N ILE A 31 3.50 6.80 8.23
CA ILE A 31 3.61 8.13 7.61
C ILE A 31 4.71 8.13 6.55
N ILE A 32 4.57 9.01 5.57
CA ILE A 32 5.67 9.29 4.62
C ILE A 32 6.72 10.12 5.38
N ASN A 33 8.00 9.83 5.19
CA ASN A 33 9.09 10.51 5.86
C ASN A 33 9.05 12.01 5.55
N GLY A 34 9.08 12.84 6.60
CA GLY A 34 9.00 14.29 6.47
C GLY A 34 7.59 14.84 6.24
N ASN A 35 6.59 13.99 6.01
CA ASN A 35 5.19 14.40 5.84
C ASN A 35 4.48 14.44 7.21
N LYS A 36 4.08 15.64 7.64
CA LYS A 36 3.38 15.85 8.91
C LYS A 36 1.85 15.87 8.77
N LEU A 37 1.33 15.64 7.57
CA LEU A 37 -0.08 15.75 7.23
C LEU A 37 -0.70 17.12 7.57
N GLN A 38 0.13 18.16 7.62
CA GLN A 38 -0.26 19.52 7.97
C GLN A 38 -0.80 20.27 6.76
N THR A 39 -0.19 20.06 5.59
CA THR A 39 -0.60 20.74 4.36
C THR A 39 -1.58 19.89 3.54
N LEU A 40 -2.36 20.56 2.69
CA LEU A 40 -3.27 19.87 1.76
C LEU A 40 -2.51 18.99 0.76
N ASP A 41 -1.32 19.40 0.35
CA ASP A 41 -0.46 18.65 -0.57
C ASP A 41 0.06 17.37 0.09
N GLU A 42 0.57 17.48 1.33
CA GLU A 42 1.00 16.35 2.15
C GLU A 42 -0.12 15.32 2.36
N GLN A 43 -1.32 15.79 2.67
CA GLN A 43 -2.49 14.92 2.83
C GLN A 43 -2.91 14.27 1.50
N SER A 44 -2.76 14.98 0.39
CA SER A 44 -3.09 14.47 -0.95
C SER A 44 -2.10 13.40 -1.40
N GLU A 45 -0.80 13.63 -1.17
CA GLU A 45 0.26 12.64 -1.43
C GLU A 45 0.03 11.36 -0.60
N TYR A 46 -0.26 11.54 0.69
CA TYR A 46 -0.55 10.43 1.60
C TYR A 46 -1.77 9.62 1.15
N LYS A 47 -2.85 10.29 0.74
CA LYS A 47 -4.03 9.64 0.16
C LYS A 47 -3.70 8.96 -1.17
N GLY A 48 -2.84 9.55 -2.00
CA GLY A 48 -2.36 8.96 -3.25
C GLY A 48 -1.68 7.61 -3.02
N LEU A 49 -0.74 7.55 -2.07
CA LEU A 49 -0.09 6.30 -1.68
C LEU A 49 -1.10 5.26 -1.18
N LYS A 50 -2.00 5.65 -0.26
CA LYS A 50 -3.06 4.77 0.23
C LYS A 50 -3.88 4.16 -0.92
N ASN A 51 -4.31 5.00 -1.85
CA ASN A 51 -5.15 4.58 -2.97
C ASN A 51 -4.39 3.67 -3.95
N LEU A 52 -3.10 3.90 -4.19
CA LEU A 52 -2.26 3.01 -4.99
C LEU A 52 -2.22 1.60 -4.37
N LEU A 53 -2.00 1.50 -3.06
CA LEU A 53 -1.96 0.22 -2.35
C LEU A 53 -3.31 -0.51 -2.41
N LEU A 54 -4.42 0.22 -2.27
CA LEU A 54 -5.78 -0.34 -2.40
C LEU A 54 -6.05 -0.83 -3.82
N THR A 55 -5.65 -0.07 -4.84
CA THR A 55 -5.76 -0.47 -6.25
C THR A 55 -5.03 -1.78 -6.50
N ILE A 56 -3.79 -1.92 -6.01
CA ILE A 56 -3.03 -3.18 -6.13
C ILE A 56 -3.77 -4.33 -5.41
N ALA A 57 -4.34 -4.07 -4.23
CA ALA A 57 -5.13 -5.05 -3.50
C ALA A 57 -6.38 -5.51 -4.26
N HIS A 58 -7.07 -4.59 -4.95
CA HIS A 58 -8.30 -4.91 -5.67
C HIS A 58 -8.04 -5.58 -7.03
N LEU A 59 -6.99 -5.17 -7.75
CA LEU A 59 -6.65 -5.72 -9.06
C LEU A 59 -6.00 -7.10 -8.96
N TYR A 60 -5.05 -7.25 -8.04
CA TYR A 60 -4.16 -8.41 -7.99
C TYR A 60 -4.39 -9.29 -6.76
N ARG A 61 -5.41 -9.07 -5.93
CA ARG A 61 -5.81 -10.05 -4.93
C ARG A 61 -7.20 -10.60 -5.24
N ASN A 62 -7.28 -11.93 -5.26
CA ASN A 62 -8.54 -12.63 -5.21
C ASN A 62 -8.61 -13.45 -3.92
N SER A 63 -9.31 -12.95 -2.90
CA SER A 63 -9.48 -13.65 -1.63
C SER A 63 -10.28 -14.96 -1.75
N LYS A 64 -10.96 -15.18 -2.88
CA LYS A 64 -11.90 -16.29 -3.09
C LYS A 64 -11.50 -17.31 -4.16
N ALA A 65 -10.45 -17.12 -4.96
CA ALA A 65 -10.09 -18.11 -5.99
C ALA A 65 -8.60 -18.17 -6.32
N HIS A 66 -8.15 -19.37 -6.73
CA HIS A 66 -6.81 -19.70 -7.25
C HIS A 66 -6.36 -18.92 -8.51
N LYS A 67 -7.09 -17.87 -8.93
CA LYS A 67 -6.71 -16.98 -10.03
C LYS A 67 -6.86 -15.51 -9.65
N LEU A 68 -5.86 -14.74 -10.01
CA LEU A 68 -5.83 -13.28 -9.93
C LEU A 68 -6.98 -12.69 -10.79
N LYS A 69 -7.62 -11.60 -10.33
CA LYS A 69 -8.81 -11.04 -11.01
C LYS A 69 -8.51 -10.41 -12.36
N TYR A 70 -7.41 -9.66 -12.44
CA TYR A 70 -7.04 -8.81 -13.59
C TYR A 70 -5.63 -9.10 -14.13
N TYR A 71 -5.14 -10.31 -13.91
CA TYR A 71 -3.81 -10.71 -14.39
C TYR A 71 -3.93 -11.89 -15.33
N ASN A 72 -3.53 -11.68 -16.58
CA ASN A 72 -3.33 -12.75 -17.53
C ASN A 72 -1.86 -13.20 -17.51
N PRO A 73 -1.54 -14.44 -17.07
CA PRO A 73 -0.17 -14.94 -17.03
C PRO A 73 0.50 -15.03 -18.40
N ASP A 74 -0.30 -15.14 -19.48
CA ASP A 74 0.20 -15.25 -20.85
C ASP A 74 0.45 -13.86 -21.48
N SER A 75 0.08 -12.77 -20.78
CA SER A 75 0.28 -11.39 -21.24
C SER A 75 1.54 -10.79 -20.63
N VAL A 76 2.56 -10.56 -21.46
CA VAL A 76 3.77 -9.83 -21.06
C VAL A 76 3.44 -8.40 -20.62
N HIS A 77 2.43 -7.78 -21.23
CA HIS A 77 2.02 -6.42 -20.89
C HIS A 77 1.39 -6.36 -19.48
N ASP A 78 0.57 -7.35 -19.11
CA ASP A 78 -0.02 -7.44 -17.78
C ASP A 78 1.06 -7.70 -16.74
N ALA A 79 2.04 -8.56 -17.06
CA ALA A 79 3.20 -8.81 -16.20
C ALA A 79 4.04 -7.56 -15.99
N LEU A 80 4.33 -6.80 -17.05
CA LEU A 80 5.07 -5.55 -16.95
C LEU A 80 4.31 -4.51 -16.12
N THR A 81 3.00 -4.40 -16.34
CA THR A 81 2.14 -3.46 -15.60
C THR A 81 2.09 -3.81 -14.12
N ALA A 82 1.87 -5.10 -13.80
CA ALA A 82 1.85 -5.57 -12.43
C ALA A 82 3.19 -5.35 -11.73
N LEU A 83 4.30 -5.68 -12.40
CA LEU A 83 5.65 -5.47 -11.88
C LEU A 83 5.91 -3.97 -11.62
N THR A 84 5.55 -3.10 -12.56
CA THR A 84 5.75 -1.66 -12.45
C THR A 84 4.96 -1.08 -11.27
N LEU A 85 3.67 -1.43 -11.14
CA LEU A 85 2.84 -0.97 -10.03
C LEU A 85 3.36 -1.49 -8.68
N MET A 86 3.78 -2.76 -8.62
CA MET A 86 4.33 -3.32 -7.40
C MET A 86 5.65 -2.67 -6.99
N SER A 87 6.55 -2.43 -7.96
CA SER A 87 7.82 -1.76 -7.73
C SER A 87 7.61 -0.33 -7.24
N LEU A 88 6.70 0.44 -7.85
CA LEU A 88 6.35 1.79 -7.40
C LEU A 88 5.84 1.78 -5.95
N ALA A 89 4.91 0.87 -5.62
CA ALA A 89 4.39 0.75 -4.27
C ALA A 89 5.48 0.38 -3.25
N HIS A 90 6.42 -0.49 -3.63
CA HIS A 90 7.56 -0.82 -2.77
C HIS A 90 8.48 0.38 -2.53
N ASN A 91 8.81 1.16 -3.57
CA ASN A 91 9.62 2.38 -3.44
C ASN A 91 8.96 3.43 -2.55
N LEU A 92 7.64 3.63 -2.67
CA LEU A 92 6.93 4.58 -1.81
C LEU A 92 6.85 4.09 -0.36
N LEU A 93 6.73 2.77 -0.15
CA LEU A 93 6.78 2.18 1.20
C LEU A 93 8.17 2.27 1.84
N ASP A 94 9.26 2.32 1.06
CA ASP A 94 10.61 2.55 1.58
C ASP A 94 10.75 3.92 2.23
N ASN A 95 10.02 4.90 1.69
CA ASN A 95 9.96 6.25 2.23
C ASN A 95 8.93 6.40 3.37
N CYS A 96 8.36 5.32 3.87
CA CYS A 96 7.41 5.37 4.97
C CYS A 96 8.00 4.81 6.27
N THR A 97 7.69 5.47 7.39
CA THR A 97 8.07 5.03 8.74
C THR A 97 6.85 4.79 9.61
N ASN A 98 7.02 3.89 10.59
CA ASN A 98 5.98 3.63 11.58
C ASN A 98 5.99 4.75 12.62
N THR A 99 4.83 5.36 12.87
CA THR A 99 4.67 6.46 13.83
C THR A 99 4.96 6.05 15.27
N ARG A 100 4.79 4.76 15.60
CA ARG A 100 5.12 4.17 16.91
C ARG A 100 6.59 3.82 17.10
N ARG A 101 7.42 3.92 16.06
CA ARG A 101 8.88 3.68 16.13
C ARG A 101 9.69 4.98 16.06
N LEU A 102 9.02 6.14 16.19
CA LEU A 102 9.65 7.43 16.43
C LEU A 102 9.96 7.56 17.93
N ASP A 103 10.86 6.70 18.42
CA ASP A 103 11.51 6.82 19.73
C ASP A 103 13.04 6.90 19.51
#